data_AF-A0A183ESK3-F1
#
_entry.id   AF-A0A183ESK3-F1
#
_cell.length_a   1.000
_cell.length_b   1.000
_cell.length_c   1.000
_cell.angle_alpha   90.00
_cell.angle_beta   90.00
_cell.angle_gamma   90.00
#
_symmetry.space_group_name_H-M   'P 1'
#
loop_
_entity.id
_entity.type
_entity.pdbx_description
1 polymer ?
#
loop_
_entity_poly.entity_id
_entity_poly.type
_entity_poly.pdbx_seq_one_letter_code
_entity_poly.pdbx_strand_id
1 'polypeptide(L)'
;LLLHAIKFKALKVSNLQSANLGTLFGVYLPTVQHILGVTMFIRLFWIVGIAGVWHTMELLFLCFLTTFCTCISLSAVATNGEIKSGGAYYMLSRNLGAEFGTAIGLLFYCGNTFAASMYLVGGVEILLVCFCLFANQSEKL
;
A
#
# COMPACT_ATOMS: atom_id res chain seq x y z
N LEU A 1 41.19 -8.92 15.63
CA LEU A 1 39.87 -9.49 16.01
C LEU A 1 38.68 -8.62 15.60
N LEU A 2 38.64 -7.33 15.94
CA LEU A 2 37.53 -6.41 15.62
C LEU A 2 37.22 -6.27 14.12
N LEU A 3 38.24 -6.22 13.26
CA LEU A 3 38.08 -6.14 11.80
C LEU A 3 37.49 -7.41 11.17
N HIS A 4 37.74 -8.59 11.77
CA HIS A 4 37.22 -9.86 11.28
C HIS A 4 35.75 -10.05 11.66
N ALA A 5 35.33 -9.59 12.85
CA ALA A 5 33.95 -9.64 13.32
C ALA A 5 33.02 -8.69 12.52
N ILE A 6 33.52 -7.49 12.16
CA ILE A 6 32.76 -6.55 11.30
C ILE A 6 32.60 -7.13 9.89
N LYS A 7 33.64 -7.74 9.33
CA LYS A 7 33.56 -8.42 8.03
C LYS A 7 32.60 -9.60 8.05
N PHE A 8 32.53 -10.34 9.16
CA PHE A 8 31.62 -11.49 9.29
C PHE A 8 30.14 -11.06 9.44
N LYS A 9 29.86 -9.93 10.11
CA LYS A 9 28.51 -9.37 10.17
C LYS A 9 28.05 -8.81 8.82
N ALA A 10 28.98 -8.25 8.03
CA ALA A 10 28.71 -7.78 6.66
C ALA A 10 28.57 -8.94 5.66
N LEU A 11 29.34 -10.02 5.79
CA LEU A 11 29.29 -11.18 4.88
C LEU A 11 28.03 -12.04 5.03
N LYS A 12 27.37 -12.03 6.20
CA LYS A 12 26.09 -12.73 6.41
C LYS A 12 24.86 -11.96 5.88
N VAL A 13 25.08 -10.88 5.11
CA VAL A 13 24.08 -10.18 4.31
C VAL A 13 24.42 -10.29 2.81
N SER A 14 25.05 -11.39 2.39
CA SER A 14 25.39 -11.61 0.97
C SER A 14 24.80 -12.90 0.37
N ASN A 15 23.84 -13.50 1.05
CA ASN A 15 23.08 -14.67 0.57
C ASN A 15 21.58 -14.53 0.88
N LEU A 16 20.99 -13.35 0.69
CA LEU A 16 19.59 -13.34 0.30
C LEU A 16 19.60 -13.82 -1.15
N GLN A 17 19.33 -15.10 -1.39
CA GLN A 17 18.80 -15.54 -2.68
C GLN A 17 17.81 -14.46 -3.11
N SER A 18 17.98 -13.91 -4.31
CA SER A 18 16.93 -13.12 -4.95
C SER A 18 15.69 -13.99 -4.89
N ALA A 19 14.82 -13.74 -3.91
CA ALA A 19 13.65 -14.54 -3.69
C ALA A 19 12.82 -14.31 -4.95
N ASN A 20 12.75 -15.34 -5.78
CA ASN A 20 11.97 -15.33 -7.01
C ASN A 20 10.50 -15.42 -6.59
N LEU A 21 10.03 -14.33 -5.97
CA LEU A 21 8.68 -14.09 -5.55
C LEU A 21 7.90 -13.98 -6.85
N GLY A 22 7.38 -15.11 -7.34
CA GLY A 22 6.57 -15.15 -8.55
C GLY A 22 5.43 -14.14 -8.50
N THR A 23 4.78 -13.90 -9.63
CA THR A 23 3.76 -12.85 -9.80
C THR A 23 2.67 -12.85 -8.72
N LEU A 24 2.27 -14.04 -8.25
CA LEU A 24 1.25 -14.19 -7.21
C LEU A 24 1.72 -13.70 -5.82
N PHE A 25 2.86 -14.20 -5.34
CA PHE A 25 3.36 -13.87 -4.00
C PHE A 25 4.08 -12.53 -3.95
N GLY A 26 4.71 -12.10 -5.06
CA GLY A 26 5.49 -10.86 -5.12
C GLY A 26 4.67 -9.61 -5.43
N VAL A 27 3.57 -9.74 -6.18
CA VAL A 27 2.81 -8.58 -6.68
C VAL A 27 1.32 -8.70 -6.34
N TYR A 28 0.66 -9.79 -6.70
CA TYR A 28 -0.80 -9.90 -6.54
C TYR A 28 -1.25 -9.82 -5.07
N LEU A 29 -0.71 -10.67 -4.20
CA LEU A 29 -1.06 -10.67 -2.77
C LEU A 29 -0.80 -9.33 -2.06
N PRO A 30 0.38 -8.69 -2.20
CA PRO A 30 0.61 -7.38 -1.57
C PRO A 30 -0.28 -6.28 -2.14
N THR A 31 -0.58 -6.28 -3.45
CA THR A 31 -1.48 -5.28 -4.05
C THR A 31 -2.92 -5.45 -3.57
N VAL A 32 -3.42 -6.68 -3.51
CA VAL A 32 -4.77 -6.97 -2.99
C VAL A 32 -4.88 -6.57 -1.52
N GLN A 33 -3.85 -6.85 -0.70
CA GLN A 33 -3.82 -6.45 0.70
C GLN A 33 -3.82 -4.92 0.88
N HIS A 34 -3.16 -4.18 -0.01
CA HIS A 34 -3.14 -2.72 0.04
C HIS A 34 -4.50 -2.10 -0.33
N ILE A 35 -5.22 -2.67 -1.31
CA ILE A 35 -6.53 -2.17 -1.77
C ILE A 35 -7.66 -2.57 -0.80
N LEU A 36 -7.68 -3.83 -0.36
CA LEU A 36 -8.70 -4.36 0.56
C LEU A 36 -8.47 -3.96 2.02
N GLY A 37 -7.60 -2.99 2.28
CA GLY A 37 -7.28 -2.52 3.62
C GLY A 37 -8.50 -2.00 4.41
N VAL A 38 -8.22 -1.55 5.63
CA VAL A 38 -9.20 -1.11 6.65
C VAL A 38 -10.23 -0.09 6.14
N THR A 39 -9.91 0.69 5.09
CA THR A 39 -10.82 1.67 4.49
C THR A 39 -12.06 1.09 3.84
N MET A 40 -11.95 -0.07 3.17
CA MET A 40 -13.11 -0.68 2.51
C MET A 40 -14.12 -1.19 3.55
N PHE A 41 -13.64 -1.69 4.69
CA PHE A 41 -14.48 -2.34 5.69
C PHE A 41 -15.24 -1.40 6.63
N ILE A 42 -14.79 -0.15 6.82
CA ILE A 42 -15.44 0.77 7.77
C ILE A 42 -16.18 1.88 7.03
N ARG A 43 -15.57 2.42 5.97
CA ARG A 43 -16.03 3.67 5.37
C ARG A 43 -17.00 3.44 4.22
N LEU A 44 -16.87 2.34 3.48
CA LEU A 44 -17.78 2.02 2.37
C LEU A 44 -19.22 1.80 2.86
N PHE A 45 -19.40 1.08 3.97
CA PHE A 45 -20.74 0.82 4.53
C PHE A 45 -21.42 2.11 5.00
N TRP A 46 -20.66 3.02 5.62
CA TRP A 46 -21.17 4.33 6.04
C TRP A 46 -21.58 5.19 4.84
N ILE A 47 -20.77 5.21 3.79
CA ILE A 47 -21.06 5.97 2.56
C ILE A 47 -22.32 5.43 1.87
N VAL A 48 -22.45 4.11 1.72
CA VAL A 48 -23.67 3.47 1.18
C VAL A 48 -24.91 3.83 2.01
N GLY A 49 -24.77 3.88 3.34
CA GLY A 49 -25.87 4.21 4.25
C GLY A 49 -26.40 5.63 4.10
N ILE A 50 -25.55 6.60 3.78
CA ILE A 50 -25.94 8.02 3.65
C ILE A 50 -26.28 8.39 2.20
N ALA A 51 -25.47 7.96 1.23
CA ALA A 51 -25.60 8.36 -0.18
C ALA A 51 -26.55 7.44 -0.98
N GLY A 52 -26.86 6.25 -0.46
CA GLY A 52 -27.64 5.25 -1.17
C GLY A 52 -26.83 4.45 -2.20
N VAL A 53 -27.44 3.38 -2.71
CA VAL A 53 -26.76 2.39 -3.56
C VAL A 53 -26.42 2.95 -4.93
N TRP A 54 -27.32 3.72 -5.55
CA TRP A 54 -27.14 4.22 -6.92
C TRP A 54 -25.93 5.15 -7.03
N HIS A 55 -25.85 6.17 -6.18
CA HIS A 55 -24.73 7.11 -6.17
C HIS A 55 -23.41 6.44 -5.77
N THR A 56 -23.44 5.47 -4.86
CA THR A 56 -22.22 4.76 -4.48
C THR A 56 -21.69 3.88 -5.63
N MET A 57 -22.57 3.30 -6.46
CA MET A 57 -22.16 2.53 -7.63
C MET A 57 -21.50 3.39 -8.71
N GLU A 58 -22.04 4.59 -8.98
CA GLU A 58 -21.43 5.55 -9.91
C GLU A 58 -20.04 6.01 -9.43
N LEU A 59 -19.93 6.36 -8.13
CA LEU A 59 -18.66 6.74 -7.51
C LEU A 59 -17.61 5.62 -7.61
N LEU A 60 -18.02 4.40 -7.28
CA LEU A 60 -17.13 3.24 -7.29
C LEU A 60 -16.67 2.92 -8.73
N PHE A 61 -17.57 3.03 -9.72
CA PHE A 61 -17.24 2.85 -11.13
C PHE A 61 -16.18 3.86 -11.61
N LEU A 62 -16.33 5.14 -11.27
CA LEU A 62 -15.34 6.17 -11.61
C LEU A 62 -13.97 5.92 -10.96
N CYS A 63 -13.96 5.50 -9.69
CA CYS A 63 -12.73 5.16 -8.97
C CYS A 63 -12.01 3.95 -9.60
N PHE A 64 -12.75 2.92 -9.99
CA PHE A 64 -12.18 1.77 -10.70
C PHE A 64 -11.65 2.17 -12.08
N LEU A 65 -12.35 3.04 -12.81
CA LEU A 65 -11.92 3.51 -14.13
C LEU A 65 -10.59 4.27 -14.04
N THR A 66 -10.45 5.21 -13.10
CA THR A 66 -9.20 5.97 -12.93
C THR A 66 -8.04 5.08 -12.49
N THR A 67 -8.29 4.13 -11.59
CA THR A 67 -7.29 3.13 -11.16
C THR A 67 -6.85 2.25 -12.33
N PHE A 68 -7.81 1.78 -13.15
CA PHE A 68 -7.54 0.94 -14.31
C PHE A 68 -6.70 1.68 -15.36
N CYS A 69 -7.04 2.93 -15.69
CA CYS A 69 -6.22 3.77 -16.58
C CYS A 69 -4.80 3.98 -16.04
N THR A 70 -4.65 4.17 -14.71
CA THR A 70 -3.35 4.31 -14.06
C THR A 70 -2.54 3.02 -14.14
N CYS A 71 -3.17 1.86 -13.91
CA CYS A 71 -2.52 0.56 -14.04
C CYS A 71 -2.01 0.31 -15.46
N ILE A 72 -2.81 0.62 -16.49
CA ILE A 72 -2.36 0.50 -17.90
C ILE A 72 -1.13 1.37 -18.15
N SER A 73 -1.14 2.60 -17.64
CA SER A 73 -0.03 3.55 -17.79
C SER A 73 1.23 3.04 -17.08
N LEU A 74 1.08 2.50 -15.87
CA LEU A 74 2.18 1.92 -15.09
C LEU A 74 2.73 0.64 -15.75
N SER A 75 1.87 -0.20 -16.32
CA SER A 75 2.29 -1.38 -17.09
C SER A 75 3.10 -1.01 -18.33
N ALA A 76 2.71 0.06 -19.05
CA ALA A 76 3.51 0.59 -20.14
C ALA A 76 4.89 1.05 -19.63
N VAL A 77 4.95 1.84 -18.56
CA VAL A 77 6.24 2.30 -17.99
C VAL A 77 7.11 1.13 -17.53
N ALA A 78 6.51 0.09 -16.91
CA ALA A 78 7.24 -1.10 -16.45
C ALA A 78 7.82 -1.94 -17.61
N THR A 79 7.25 -1.84 -18.82
CA THR A 79 7.67 -2.61 -20.00
C THR A 79 8.74 -1.87 -20.84
N ASN A 80 8.90 -0.55 -20.65
CA ASN A 80 9.76 0.30 -21.50
C ASN A 80 11.24 0.39 -21.09
N GLY A 81 11.71 -0.37 -20.08
CA GLY A 81 13.10 -0.30 -19.62
C GLY A 81 13.65 -1.58 -19.02
N GLU A 82 14.98 -1.74 -19.06
CA GLU A 82 15.67 -2.83 -18.36
C GLU A 82 15.59 -2.64 -16.85
N ILE A 83 14.77 -3.47 -16.20
CA ILE A 83 14.59 -3.46 -14.75
C ILE A 83 15.82 -4.08 -14.08
N LYS A 84 16.84 -3.26 -13.82
CA LYS A 84 17.86 -3.62 -12.83
C LYS A 84 17.21 -3.61 -11.45
N SER A 85 17.63 -4.52 -10.56
CA SER A 85 17.06 -4.73 -9.22
C SER A 85 16.83 -3.40 -8.48
N GLY A 86 15.57 -2.96 -8.43
CA GLY A 86 15.13 -1.69 -7.86
C GLY A 86 13.60 -1.63 -7.79
N GLY A 87 13.06 -0.88 -6.82
CA GLY A 87 11.60 -0.75 -6.63
C GLY A 87 10.94 0.19 -7.64
N ALA A 88 9.67 0.53 -7.39
CA ALA A 88 8.85 1.37 -8.29
C ALA A 88 9.48 2.74 -8.61
N TYR A 89 10.11 3.41 -7.64
CA TYR A 89 10.80 4.68 -7.86
C TYR A 89 12.00 4.56 -8.82
N TYR A 90 12.74 3.46 -8.73
CA TYR A 90 13.87 3.19 -9.62
C TYR A 90 13.40 2.95 -11.06
N MET A 91 12.28 2.23 -11.23
CA MET A 91 11.66 2.04 -12.55
C MET A 91 11.14 3.36 -13.14
N LEU A 92 10.45 4.20 -12.36
CA LEU A 92 9.92 5.47 -12.86
C LEU A 92 11.01 6.48 -13.24
N SER A 93 11.99 6.70 -12.36
CA SER A 93 13.05 7.71 -12.58
C SER A 93 13.92 7.42 -13.80
N ARG A 94 14.07 6.15 -14.20
CA ARG A 94 14.79 5.77 -15.42
C ARG A 94 13.99 5.94 -16.71
N ASN A 95 12.68 5.68 -16.67
CA ASN A 95 11.83 5.75 -17.86
C ASN A 95 11.31 7.16 -18.16
N LEU A 96 11.07 7.98 -17.12
CA LEU A 96 10.46 9.32 -17.24
C LEU A 96 11.47 10.47 -17.02
N GLY A 97 12.70 10.15 -16.59
CA GLY A 97 13.71 11.15 -16.23
C GLY A 97 13.69 11.54 -14.74
N ALA A 98 14.78 12.16 -14.28
CA ALA A 98 15.00 12.46 -12.86
C ALA A 98 14.00 13.48 -12.29
N GLU A 99 13.55 14.44 -13.12
CA GLU A 99 12.63 15.51 -12.72
C GLU A 99 11.24 14.95 -12.39
N PHE A 100 10.66 14.18 -13.33
CA PHE A 100 9.36 13.53 -13.13
C PHE A 100 9.43 12.40 -12.09
N GLY A 101 10.52 11.63 -12.08
CA GLY A 101 10.73 10.57 -11.09
C GLY A 101 10.69 11.09 -9.65
N THR A 102 11.39 12.19 -9.38
CA THR A 102 11.44 12.79 -8.04
C THR A 102 10.10 13.39 -7.64
N ALA A 103 9.42 14.12 -8.54
CA ALA A 103 8.11 14.71 -8.27
C ALA A 103 7.06 13.63 -7.92
N ILE A 104 6.96 12.58 -8.74
CA ILE A 104 6.01 11.48 -8.50
C ILE A 104 6.39 10.70 -7.23
N GLY A 105 7.69 10.48 -6.99
CA GLY A 105 8.18 9.82 -5.79
C GLY A 105 7.82 10.54 -4.50
N LEU A 106 7.94 11.88 -4.47
CA LEU A 106 7.58 12.69 -3.31
C LEU A 106 6.06 12.66 -3.06
N LEU A 107 5.25 12.77 -4.13
CA LEU A 107 3.79 12.66 -4.02
C LEU A 107 3.36 11.29 -3.50
N PHE A 108 3.97 10.21 -4.00
CA PHE A 108 3.67 8.85 -3.55
C PHE A 108 4.09 8.61 -2.09
N TYR A 109 5.22 9.20 -1.66
CA TYR A 109 5.65 9.17 -0.27
C TYR A 109 4.61 9.85 0.65
N CYS A 110 4.27 11.11 0.35
CA CYS A 110 3.27 11.84 1.14
C CYS A 110 1.90 11.14 1.15
N GLY A 111 1.45 10.63 0.01
CA GLY A 111 0.20 9.87 -0.10
C GLY A 111 0.18 8.64 0.81
N ASN A 112 1.25 7.84 0.81
CA ASN A 112 1.34 6.67 1.69
C ASN A 112 1.46 7.04 3.17
N THR A 113 2.12 8.16 3.52
CA THR A 113 2.17 8.65 4.90
C THR A 113 0.77 9.03 5.41
N PHE A 114 -0.02 9.74 4.60
CA PHE A 114 -1.39 10.09 4.97
C PHE A 114 -2.31 8.87 5.03
N ALA A 115 -2.16 7.93 4.10
CA ALA A 115 -2.90 6.67 4.12
C ALA A 115 -2.59 5.86 5.39
N ALA A 116 -1.31 5.75 5.77
CA ALA A 116 -0.89 5.07 7.00
C ALA A 116 -1.49 5.73 8.25
N SER A 117 -1.48 7.06 8.33
CA SER A 117 -2.12 7.80 9.43
C SER A 117 -3.63 7.52 9.50
N MET A 118 -4.33 7.55 8.36
CA MET A 118 -5.76 7.24 8.30
C MET A 118 -6.06 5.80 8.75
N TYR A 119 -5.23 4.83 8.37
CA TYR A 119 -5.39 3.44 8.79
C TYR A 119 -5.19 3.26 10.29
N LEU A 120 -4.22 3.95 10.89
CA LEU A 120 -4.00 3.93 12.34
C LEU A 120 -5.19 4.52 13.10
N VAL A 121 -5.70 5.67 12.67
CA VAL A 121 -6.87 6.32 13.30
C VAL A 121 -8.11 5.42 13.19
N GLY A 122 -8.35 4.82 12.02
CA GLY A 122 -9.43 3.85 11.85
C GLY A 122 -9.29 2.64 12.78
N GLY A 123 -8.07 2.11 12.93
CA GLY A 123 -7.79 1.02 13.88
C GLY A 123 -8.06 1.39 15.34
N VAL A 124 -7.66 2.59 15.76
CA VAL A 124 -7.90 3.11 17.12
C VAL A 124 -9.40 3.30 17.39
N GLU A 125 -10.16 3.80 16.43
CA GLU A 125 -11.62 3.98 16.57
C GLU A 125 -12.33 2.65 16.85
N ILE A 126 -12.00 1.61 16.10
CA ILE A 126 -12.58 0.26 16.30
C ILE A 126 -12.19 -0.30 17.66
N LEU A 127 -10.93 -0.13 18.06
CA LEU A 127 -10.42 -0.63 19.34
C LEU A 127 -11.14 0.05 20.51
N LEU A 128 -11.33 1.37 20.43
CA LEU A 128 -12.06 2.14 21.44
C LEU A 128 -13.52 1.69 21.56
N VAL A 129 -14.21 1.53 20.42
CA VAL A 129 -15.62 1.06 20.40
C VAL A 129 -15.72 -0.34 21.00
N CYS A 130 -14.81 -1.25 20.63
CA CYS A 130 -14.80 -2.61 21.14
C CYS A 130 -14.52 -2.66 22.65
N PHE A 131 -13.54 -1.89 23.13
CA PHE A 131 -13.23 -1.81 24.56
C PHE A 131 -14.37 -1.19 25.37
N CYS A 132 -15.02 -0.14 24.86
CA CYS A 132 -16.16 0.49 25.51
C CYS A 132 -17.38 -0.45 25.58
N LEU A 133 -17.62 -1.24 24.52
CA LEU A 133 -18.63 -2.30 24.53
C LEU A 133 -18.32 -3.37 25.59
N PHE A 134 -17.06 -3.77 25.74
CA PHE A 134 -16.65 -4.74 26.75
C PHE A 134 -16.79 -4.19 28.19
N ALA A 135 -16.40 -2.94 28.43
CA ALA A 135 -16.55 -2.29 29.73
C ALA A 135 -18.03 -2.18 30.14
N ASN A 136 -18.93 -1.84 29.20
CA ASN A 136 -20.37 -1.78 29.46
C ASN A 136 -21.00 -3.15 29.78
N GLN A 137 -20.40 -4.26 29.34
CA GLN A 137 -20.86 -5.61 29.71
C GLN A 137 -20.41 -6.00 31.12
N SER A 138 -19.29 -5.48 31.62
CA SER A 138 -18.78 -5.78 32.96
C SER A 138 -19.51 -5.04 34.08
N GLU A 139 -20.23 -3.95 33.79
CA GLU A 139 -21.05 -3.21 34.76
C GLU A 139 -22.47 -3.81 34.91
N LYS A 140 -22.88 -4.67 33.97
CA LYS A 140 -24.19 -5.34 33.98
C LYS A 140 -24.18 -6.75 34.59
N LEU A 141 -23.07 -7.16 35.20
CA LEU A 141 -22.85 -8.47 35.85
C LEU A 141 -22.57 -8.26 37.33
#